data_AF-A0A1Y3NBP2-F1
#
_entry.id   AF-A0A1Y3NBP2-F1
#
_cell.length_a   1.000
_cell.length_b   1.000
_cell.length_c   1.000
_cell.angle_alpha   90.00
_cell.angle_beta   90.00
_cell.angle_gamma   90.00
#
_symmetry.space_group_name_H-M   'P 1'
#
loop_
_entity.id
_entity.type
_entity.pdbx_description
1 polymer ?
#
loop_
_entity_poly.entity_id
_entity_poly.type
_entity_poly.pdbx_seq_one_letter_code
_entity_poly.pdbx_strand_id
1 'polypeptide(L)' 'KRRRRLSPDETRILAEIFEQTQKPNAALRSRLAQQLDMSSRAVQIWFQNRRAKLKRDA' A
#
# COMPACT_ATOMS: atom_id res chain seq x y z
N LYS A 1 -9.90 1.32 17.77
CA LYS A 1 -9.39 2.18 16.67
C LYS A 1 -10.02 1.72 15.35
N ARG A 2 -10.92 2.52 14.74
CA ARG A 2 -11.67 2.15 13.52
C ARG A 2 -10.70 1.98 12.34
N ARG A 3 -10.80 0.89 11.58
CA ARG A 3 -10.01 0.71 10.34
C ARG A 3 -10.46 1.76 9.32
N ARG A 4 -9.55 2.60 8.85
CA ARG A 4 -9.80 3.48 7.70
C ARG A 4 -9.98 2.59 6.47
N ARG A 5 -11.07 2.81 5.72
CA ARG A 5 -11.22 2.23 4.37
C ARG A 5 -10.47 3.14 3.41
N LEU A 6 -9.60 2.57 2.61
CA LEU A 6 -8.93 3.30 1.53
C LEU A 6 -9.97 3.66 0.46
N SER A 7 -9.87 4.86 -0.11
CA SER A 7 -10.70 5.22 -1.26
C SER A 7 -10.30 4.38 -2.48
N PRO A 8 -11.16 4.31 -3.51
CA PRO A 8 -10.81 3.68 -4.79
C PRO A 8 -9.55 4.29 -5.40
N ASP A 9 -9.40 5.62 -5.37
CA ASP A 9 -8.24 6.35 -5.90
C ASP A 9 -6.95 6.01 -5.15
N GLU A 10 -6.99 5.99 -3.82
CA GLU A 10 -5.84 5.60 -3.00
C GLU A 10 -5.41 4.16 -3.27
N THR A 11 -6.39 3.28 -3.43
CA THR A 11 -6.15 1.86 -3.75
C THR A 11 -5.55 1.71 -5.15
N ARG A 12 -6.00 2.51 -6.12
CA ARG A 12 -5.47 2.52 -7.48
C ARG A 12 -3.99 2.93 -7.50
N ILE A 13 -3.64 4.03 -6.84
CA ILE A 13 -2.24 4.49 -6.75
C ILE A 13 -1.35 3.40 -6.13
N LEU A 14 -1.79 2.79 -5.03
CA LEU A 14 -1.04 1.71 -4.39
C LEU A 14 -0.91 0.47 -5.28
N ALA A 15 -1.92 0.16 -6.09
CA ALA A 15 -1.89 -0.95 -7.05
C ALA A 15 -0.93 -0.70 -8.22
N GLU A 16 -0.96 0.50 -8.82
CA GLU A 16 -0.04 0.90 -9.90
C GLU A 16 1.44 0.79 -9.44
N ILE A 17 1.73 1.21 -8.21
CA ILE A 17 3.09 1.06 -7.65
C ILE A 17 3.41 -0.41 -7.34
N PHE A 18 2.43 -1.21 -6.93
CA PHE A 18 2.63 -2.64 -6.64
C PHE A 18 3.04 -3.43 -7.89
N GLU A 19 2.51 -3.06 -9.06
CA GLU A 19 2.90 -3.65 -10.34
C GLU A 19 4.37 -3.40 -10.68
N GLN A 20 4.89 -2.22 -10.33
CA GLN A 20 6.31 -1.87 -10.51
C GLN A 20 7.21 -2.47 -9.42
N THR A 21 6.75 -2.43 -8.16
CA THR A 21 7.52 -2.95 -7.01
C THR A 21 6.62 -3.48 -5.90
N GLN A 22 6.68 -4.79 -5.68
CA GLN A 22 5.96 -5.44 -4.59
C GLN A 22 6.60 -5.20 -3.21
N LYS A 23 7.83 -4.69 -3.16
CA LYS A 23 8.61 -4.45 -1.93
C LYS A 23 9.16 -3.01 -1.93
N PRO A 24 8.31 -2.00 -1.74
CA PRO A 24 8.75 -0.60 -1.70
C PRO A 24 9.71 -0.37 -0.54
N ASN A 25 10.80 0.35 -0.80
CA ASN A 25 11.78 0.76 0.20
C ASN A 25 11.21 1.84 1.15
N ALA A 26 12.00 2.26 2.16
CA ALA A 26 11.53 3.24 3.15
C ALA A 26 11.15 4.59 2.52
N ALA A 27 11.99 5.12 1.62
CA ALA A 27 11.75 6.40 0.96
C ALA A 27 10.46 6.40 0.13
N LEU A 28 10.22 5.33 -0.65
CA LEU A 28 9.01 5.19 -1.45
C LEU A 28 7.75 5.09 -0.58
N ARG A 29 7.82 4.35 0.54
CA ARG A 29 6.71 4.31 1.50
C ARG A 29 6.41 5.68 2.11
N SER A 30 7.43 6.47 2.42
CA SER A 30 7.24 7.82 2.96
C SER A 30 6.65 8.78 1.94
N ARG A 31 7.05 8.70 0.66
CA ARG A 31 6.43 9.48 -0.42
C ARG A 31 4.96 9.13 -0.61
N LEU A 32 4.62 7.84 -0.66
CA LEU A 32 3.22 7.38 -0.77
C LEU A 32 2.39 7.79 0.44
N ALA A 33 2.97 7.72 1.64
CA ALA A 33 2.35 8.18 2.87
C ALA A 33 1.96 9.66 2.80
N GLN A 34 2.86 10.51 2.30
CA GLN A 34 2.56 11.94 2.11
C GLN A 34 1.52 12.18 1.01
N GLN A 35 1.62 11.48 -0.12
CA GLN A 35 0.68 11.64 -1.24
C GLN A 35 -0.74 11.20 -0.90
N LEU A 36 -0.89 10.17 -0.08
CA LEU A 36 -2.18 9.55 0.26
C LEU A 36 -2.69 9.94 1.66
N ASP A 37 -2.06 10.95 2.28
CA ASP A 37 -2.35 11.43 3.64
C ASP A 37 -2.52 10.29 4.66
N MET A 38 -1.53 9.38 4.70
CA MET A 38 -1.55 8.23 5.61
C MET A 38 -0.17 7.95 6.20
N SER A 39 -0.11 7.14 7.26
CA SER A 39 1.17 6.75 7.84
C SER A 39 1.96 5.80 6.93
N SER A 40 3.30 5.90 6.94
CA SER A 40 4.18 4.93 6.26
C SER A 40 3.93 3.47 6.70
N ARG A 41 3.45 3.28 7.94
CA ARG A 41 3.04 1.97 8.46
C ARG A 41 1.77 1.45 7.78
N ALA A 42 0.79 2.31 7.49
CA ALA A 42 -0.42 1.93 6.76
C ALA A 42 -0.08 1.47 5.33
N VAL A 43 0.78 2.21 4.63
CA VAL A 43 1.33 1.81 3.32
C VAL A 43 2.01 0.44 3.44
N GLN A 44 2.91 0.27 4.42
CA GLN A 44 3.60 -1.00 4.62
C GLN A 44 2.64 -2.19 4.82
N ILE A 45 1.61 -2.02 5.67
CA ILE A 45 0.59 -3.05 5.93
C ILE A 45 -0.19 -3.36 4.66
N TRP A 46 -0.54 -2.35 3.86
CA TRP A 46 -1.23 -2.56 2.60
C TRP A 46 -0.41 -3.44 1.65
N PHE A 47 0.88 -3.14 1.48
CA PHE A 47 1.77 -3.96 0.64
C PHE A 47 1.96 -5.38 1.20
N GLN A 48 2.03 -5.54 2.53
CA GLN A 48 2.07 -6.85 3.18
C GLN A 48 0.79 -7.67 2.88
N ASN A 49 -0.38 -7.06 3.07
CA ASN A 49 -1.66 -7.70 2.80
C ASN A 49 -1.85 -8.03 1.32
N ARG A 50 -1.41 -7.15 0.42
CA ARG A 50 -1.49 -7.37 -1.03
C ARG A 50 -0.63 -8.57 -1.46
N ARG A 51 0.59 -8.72 -0.93
CA ARG A 51 1.43 -9.90 -1.17
C ARG A 51 0.85 -11.18 -0.57
N ALA A 52 0.30 -11.10 0.64
CA ALA A 52 -0.35 -12.26 1.28
C ALA A 52 -1.54 -12.75 0.44
N LYS A 53 -2.34 -11.82 -0.10
CA LYS A 53 -3.42 -12.13 -1.03
C LYS A 53 -2.89 -12.79 -2.31
N LEU A 54 -1.86 -12.22 -2.94
CA LEU A 54 -1.24 -12.79 -4.14
C LEU A 54 -0.75 -14.23 -3.90
N LYS A 55 -0.13 -14.50 -2.76
CA LYS A 55 0.32 -15.85 -2.38
C LYS A 55 -0.84 -16.82 -2.16
N ARG A 56 -1.98 -16.34 -1.64
CA ARG A 56 -3.16 -17.17 -1.39
C ARG A 56 -3.94 -17.49 -2.66
N ASP A 57 -3.87 -16.59 -3.64
CA ASP A 57 -4.56 -16.71 -4.93
C ASP A 57 -3.67 -17.37 -6.02
N ALA A 58 -2.44 -17.76 -5.67
CA ALA A 58 -1.49 -18.52 -6.49
C ALA A 58 -1.45 -19.98 -6.04
#